data_AF-A0A2K1P218-F1
#
_entry.id   AF-A0A2K1P218-F1
#
_cell.length_a   1.000
_cell.length_b   1.000
_cell.length_c   1.000
_cell.angle_alpha   90.00
_cell.angle_beta   90.00
_cell.angle_gamma   90.00
#
_symmetry.space_group_name_H-M   'P 1'
#
loop_
_entity.id
_entity.type
_entity.pdbx_description
1 polymer ?
#
loop_
_entity_poly.entity_id
_entity_poly.type
_entity_poly.pdbx_seq_one_letter_code
_entity_poly.pdbx_strand_id
1 'polypeptide(L)'
;MIKLYLAYYLDVLNDNQLEVIRHLGFETYEREDINRFRKEVKNKREILDVLNVLKNFEIVPGYSVQKNEIYYDFDENSSEKNEIISNEVGKEFLFFLLTLLEKEKESIAKSREKLGNIIESLSYDYMVQMNIWNKYGFARLYIKQEDKDIGFLDLINNWYKTEPEQETFFKDLLQDNRIKTLSKYFQKKEGYAAI
;
A
#
# COMPACT_ATOMS: atom_id res chain seq x y z
N MET A 1 -6.55 23.15 -21.97
CA MET A 1 -5.33 22.63 -21.32
C MET A 1 -5.69 21.31 -20.66
N ILE A 2 -4.89 20.26 -20.87
CA ILE A 2 -5.11 18.95 -20.24
C ILE A 2 -4.40 18.89 -18.89
N LYS A 3 -5.03 18.29 -17.89
CA LYS A 3 -4.40 17.86 -16.65
C LYS A 3 -4.60 16.38 -16.46
N LEU A 4 -3.54 15.70 -16.02
CA LEU A 4 -3.55 14.29 -15.67
C LEU A 4 -3.41 14.17 -14.16
N TYR A 5 -4.18 13.25 -13.58
CA TYR A 5 -4.14 12.97 -12.17
C TYR A 5 -3.98 11.47 -11.94
N LEU A 6 -3.28 11.11 -10.86
CA LEU A 6 -3.36 9.79 -10.26
C LEU A 6 -4.26 9.86 -9.04
N ALA A 7 -5.24 8.97 -8.96
CA ALA A 7 -6.34 9.07 -8.01
C ALA A 7 -6.79 7.70 -7.50
N TYR A 8 -7.40 7.72 -6.32
CA TYR A 8 -7.97 6.53 -5.69
C TYR A 8 -9.05 6.90 -4.66
N TYR A 9 -9.74 5.88 -4.14
CA TYR A 9 -10.72 6.06 -3.08
C TYR A 9 -10.05 6.37 -1.75
N LEU A 10 -10.65 7.25 -0.95
CA LEU A 10 -10.11 7.68 0.34
C LEU A 10 -10.32 6.64 1.44
N ASP A 11 -11.39 5.84 1.33
CA ASP A 11 -11.85 4.86 2.31
C ASP A 11 -10.89 3.68 2.55
N VAL A 12 -9.99 3.43 1.61
CA VAL A 12 -8.95 2.39 1.77
C VAL A 12 -7.82 2.81 2.69
N LEU A 13 -7.71 4.11 3.01
CA LEU A 13 -6.63 4.65 3.81
C LEU A 13 -7.00 4.70 5.29
N ASN A 14 -6.02 4.35 6.14
CA ASN A 14 -6.06 4.64 7.57
C ASN A 14 -5.65 6.10 7.86
N ASP A 15 -5.84 6.55 9.09
CA ASP A 15 -5.55 7.95 9.49
C ASP A 15 -4.10 8.38 9.25
N ASN A 16 -3.11 7.51 9.48
CA ASN A 16 -1.70 7.83 9.26
C ASN A 16 -1.38 7.94 7.76
N GLN A 17 -1.92 7.04 6.94
CA GLN A 17 -1.74 7.13 5.48
C GLN A 17 -2.41 8.40 4.94
N LEU A 18 -3.58 8.78 5.46
CA LEU A 18 -4.24 10.05 5.14
C LEU A 18 -3.37 11.26 5.49
N GLU A 19 -2.73 11.24 6.66
CA GLU A 19 -1.77 12.28 7.05
C GLU A 19 -0.62 12.37 6.06
N VAL A 20 -0.04 11.24 5.64
CA VAL A 20 1.04 11.23 4.64
C VAL A 20 0.57 11.79 3.29
N ILE A 21 -0.59 11.38 2.80
CA ILE A 21 -1.17 11.87 1.55
C ILE A 21 -1.44 13.38 1.60
N ARG A 22 -1.90 13.91 2.75
CA ARG A 22 -2.05 15.36 2.96
C ARG A 22 -0.71 16.10 2.93
N HIS A 23 0.31 15.58 3.61
CA HIS A 23 1.65 16.19 3.62
C HIS A 23 2.29 16.23 2.22
N LEU A 24 2.02 15.22 1.40
CA LEU A 24 2.47 15.17 0.00
C LEU A 24 1.63 16.04 -0.94
N GLY A 25 0.63 16.76 -0.42
CA GLY A 25 -0.18 17.72 -1.16
C GLY A 25 -1.10 17.07 -2.19
N PHE A 26 -1.65 15.90 -1.90
CA PHE A 26 -2.77 15.37 -2.66
C PHE A 26 -4.05 16.15 -2.32
N GLU A 27 -4.90 16.33 -3.31
CA GLU A 27 -6.22 16.95 -3.16
C GLU A 27 -7.24 15.88 -2.76
N THR A 28 -8.06 16.15 -1.76
CA THR A 28 -9.23 15.32 -1.42
C THR A 28 -10.50 15.95 -1.97
N TYR A 29 -11.42 15.14 -2.48
CA TYR A 29 -12.70 15.62 -3.01
C TYR A 29 -13.78 14.55 -2.85
N GLU A 30 -15.03 14.98 -2.89
CA GLU A 30 -16.21 14.12 -2.86
C GLU A 30 -16.93 14.21 -4.21
N ARG A 31 -17.41 13.08 -4.70
CA ARG A 31 -18.28 13.01 -5.88
C ARG A 31 -19.21 11.82 -5.72
N GLU A 32 -20.51 12.00 -5.95
CA GLU A 32 -21.49 10.89 -5.83
C GLU A 32 -21.39 10.19 -4.45
N ASP A 33 -21.31 10.97 -3.37
CA ASP A 33 -21.19 10.51 -1.98
C ASP A 33 -19.94 9.64 -1.67
N ILE A 34 -18.98 9.58 -2.59
CA ILE A 34 -17.74 8.81 -2.44
C ILE A 34 -16.56 9.76 -2.28
N ASN A 35 -15.82 9.59 -1.19
CA ASN A 35 -14.61 10.35 -0.90
C ASN A 35 -13.41 9.78 -1.67
N ARG A 36 -12.66 10.67 -2.33
CA ARG A 36 -11.51 10.34 -3.19
C ARG A 36 -10.33 11.25 -2.90
N PHE A 37 -9.16 10.85 -3.36
CA PHE A 37 -7.98 11.71 -3.38
C PHE A 37 -7.28 11.62 -4.74
N ARG A 38 -6.59 12.69 -5.12
CA ARG A 38 -5.85 12.77 -6.39
C ARG A 38 -4.60 13.63 -6.29
N LYS A 39 -3.63 13.40 -7.18
CA LYS A 39 -2.47 14.25 -7.38
C LYS A 39 -2.31 14.58 -8.85
N GLU A 40 -2.27 15.88 -9.19
CA GLU A 40 -1.91 16.32 -10.53
C GLU A 40 -0.46 15.91 -10.82
N VAL A 41 -0.23 15.28 -11.97
CA VAL A 41 1.10 14.85 -12.42
C VAL A 41 1.41 15.52 -13.76
N LYS A 42 2.55 16.20 -13.83
CA LYS A 42 2.93 17.02 -14.99
C LYS A 42 3.92 16.34 -15.92
N ASN A 43 4.59 15.30 -15.45
CA ASN A 43 5.63 14.60 -16.20
C ASN A 43 5.81 13.15 -15.70
N LYS A 44 6.57 12.36 -16.46
CA LYS A 44 6.84 10.94 -16.14
C LYS A 44 7.51 10.74 -14.78
N ARG A 45 8.33 11.70 -14.32
CA ARG A 45 9.01 11.61 -13.02
C ARG A 45 8.02 11.76 -11.87
N GLU A 46 7.12 12.74 -11.93
CA GLU A 46 6.08 12.91 -10.91
C GLU A 46 5.13 11.71 -10.83
N ILE A 47 4.85 11.05 -11.96
CA ILE A 47 4.10 9.78 -11.98
C ILE A 47 4.84 8.72 -11.15
N LEU A 48 6.14 8.53 -11.40
CA LEU A 48 6.95 7.56 -10.67
C LEU A 48 7.02 7.89 -9.17
N ASP A 49 7.17 9.17 -8.83
CA ASP A 49 7.23 9.62 -7.43
C ASP A 49 5.91 9.32 -6.69
N VAL A 50 4.76 9.60 -7.32
CA VAL A 50 3.44 9.26 -6.76
C VAL A 50 3.25 7.75 -6.63
N LEU A 51 3.65 6.98 -7.64
CA LEU A 51 3.52 5.51 -7.58
C LEU A 51 4.40 4.88 -6.50
N ASN A 52 5.62 5.39 -6.30
CA ASN A 52 6.50 4.93 -5.22
C ASN A 52 5.86 5.11 -3.83
N VAL A 53 5.13 6.21 -3.63
CA VAL A 53 4.38 6.46 -2.40
C VAL A 53 3.24 5.45 -2.26
N LEU A 54 2.35 5.39 -3.27
CA LEU A 54 1.10 4.60 -3.20
C LEU A 54 1.35 3.09 -3.15
N LYS A 55 2.42 2.62 -3.79
CA LYS A 55 2.85 1.23 -3.72
C LYS A 55 3.14 0.78 -2.29
N ASN A 56 3.71 1.65 -1.44
CA ASN A 56 3.94 1.30 -0.03
C ASN A 56 2.62 0.94 0.65
N PHE A 57 1.54 1.65 0.31
CA PHE A 57 0.19 1.42 0.83
C PHE A 57 -0.54 0.26 0.12
N GLU A 58 0.15 -0.48 -0.76
CA GLU A 58 -0.42 -1.50 -1.63
C GLU A 58 -1.53 -0.97 -2.58
N ILE A 59 -1.46 0.31 -2.97
CA ILE A 59 -2.42 0.94 -3.87
C ILE A 59 -1.86 1.03 -5.28
N VAL A 60 -2.65 0.56 -6.25
CA VAL A 60 -2.45 0.88 -7.67
C VAL A 60 -3.48 1.95 -8.04
N PRO A 61 -3.07 3.22 -8.22
CA PRO A 61 -4.02 4.29 -8.51
C PRO A 61 -4.65 4.10 -9.89
N GLY A 62 -5.87 4.61 -10.04
CA GLY A 62 -6.42 4.91 -11.35
C GLY A 62 -5.87 6.26 -11.85
N TYR A 63 -6.18 6.60 -13.10
CA TYR A 63 -5.88 7.91 -13.66
C TYR A 63 -7.15 8.64 -14.06
N SER A 64 -7.20 9.93 -13.76
CA SER A 64 -8.27 10.84 -14.17
C SER A 64 -7.71 11.97 -15.02
N VAL A 65 -8.57 12.55 -15.85
CA VAL A 65 -8.17 13.56 -16.83
C VAL A 65 -9.11 14.74 -16.74
N GLN A 66 -8.56 15.94 -16.68
CA GLN A 66 -9.32 17.17 -16.86
C GLN A 66 -8.98 17.78 -18.21
N LYS A 67 -9.99 18.01 -19.05
CA LYS A 67 -9.85 18.74 -20.31
C LYS A 67 -10.79 19.94 -20.27
N ASN A 68 -10.19 21.13 -20.15
CA ASN A 68 -10.93 22.39 -19.94
C ASN A 68 -11.78 22.30 -18.66
N GLU A 69 -13.10 22.47 -18.75
CA GLU A 69 -14.02 22.41 -17.61
C GLU A 69 -14.55 21.00 -17.32
N ILE A 70 -14.31 20.04 -18.21
CA ILE A 70 -14.81 18.67 -18.07
C ILE A 70 -13.76 17.81 -17.35
N TYR A 71 -14.19 17.15 -16.29
CA TYR A 71 -13.37 16.23 -15.50
C TYR A 71 -13.89 14.80 -15.66
N TYR A 72 -13.01 13.91 -16.10
CA TYR A 72 -13.25 12.49 -16.28
C TYR A 72 -12.53 11.74 -15.17
N ASP A 73 -13.29 11.11 -14.27
CA ASP A 73 -12.75 10.53 -13.04
C ASP A 73 -12.16 9.12 -13.28
N PHE A 74 -11.36 8.63 -12.33
CA PHE A 74 -10.56 7.42 -12.51
C PHE A 74 -11.39 6.13 -12.58
N ASP A 75 -12.56 6.13 -11.95
CA ASP A 75 -13.53 5.03 -11.88
C ASP A 75 -14.57 5.05 -13.03
N GLU A 76 -14.58 6.10 -13.85
CA GLU A 76 -15.40 6.20 -15.05
C GLU A 76 -14.84 5.44 -16.25
N ASN A 77 -15.60 5.40 -17.35
CA ASN A 77 -15.22 4.76 -18.61
C ASN A 77 -13.84 5.20 -19.11
N SER A 78 -12.94 4.23 -19.29
CA SER A 78 -11.57 4.46 -19.72
C SER A 78 -11.42 4.93 -21.17
N SER A 79 -12.42 4.69 -22.04
CA SER A 79 -12.32 5.02 -23.48
C SER A 79 -12.09 6.51 -23.72
N GLU A 80 -12.89 7.36 -23.08
CA GLU A 80 -12.80 8.82 -23.25
C GLU A 80 -11.50 9.38 -22.67
N LYS A 81 -11.10 8.91 -21.49
CA LYS A 81 -9.80 9.26 -20.87
C LYS A 81 -8.62 8.89 -21.76
N ASN A 82 -8.65 7.67 -22.32
CA ASN A 82 -7.60 7.15 -23.21
C ASN A 82 -7.52 7.95 -24.50
N GLU A 83 -8.66 8.29 -25.09
CA GLU A 83 -8.73 9.10 -26.30
C GLU A 83 -8.16 10.50 -26.04
N ILE A 84 -8.54 11.14 -24.93
CA ILE A 84 -8.03 12.47 -24.56
C ILE A 84 -6.50 12.42 -24.39
N ILE A 85 -5.95 11.46 -23.63
CA ILE A 85 -4.50 11.33 -23.45
C ILE A 85 -3.81 11.07 -24.79
N SER A 86 -4.36 10.17 -25.61
CA SER A 86 -3.79 9.81 -26.91
C SER A 86 -3.72 11.00 -27.86
N ASN A 87 -4.76 11.85 -27.86
CA ASN A 87 -4.86 13.00 -28.75
C ASN A 87 -4.04 14.20 -28.26
N GLU A 88 -3.98 14.45 -26.95
CA GLU A 88 -3.33 15.64 -26.38
C GLU A 88 -1.85 15.41 -26.01
N VAL A 89 -1.50 14.20 -25.57
CA VAL A 89 -0.14 13.87 -25.06
C VAL A 89 0.55 12.85 -25.96
N GLY A 90 -0.21 11.94 -26.57
CA GLY A 90 0.29 10.94 -27.50
C GLY A 90 0.11 9.51 -26.99
N LYS A 91 -0.09 8.58 -27.93
CA LYS A 91 -0.32 7.14 -27.65
C LYS A 91 0.84 6.50 -26.88
N GLU A 92 2.08 6.86 -27.17
CA GLU A 92 3.25 6.32 -26.47
C GLU A 92 3.23 6.65 -24.97
N PHE A 93 2.74 7.85 -24.61
CA PHE A 93 2.60 8.24 -23.23
C PHE A 93 1.50 7.43 -22.53
N LEU A 94 0.36 7.22 -23.19
CA LEU A 94 -0.70 6.35 -22.66
C LEU A 94 -0.17 4.93 -22.41
N PHE A 95 0.53 4.34 -23.37
CA PHE A 95 1.13 3.01 -23.19
C PHE A 95 2.15 2.97 -22.05
N PHE A 96 2.98 4.00 -21.92
CA PHE A 96 3.89 4.16 -20.79
C PHE A 96 3.13 4.13 -19.45
N LEU A 97 2.06 4.94 -19.31
CA LEU A 97 1.26 5.02 -18.09
C LEU A 97 0.63 3.66 -17.75
N LEU A 98 -0.05 3.03 -18.71
CA LEU A 98 -0.73 1.75 -18.49
C LEU A 98 0.26 0.63 -18.14
N THR A 99 1.41 0.58 -18.81
CA THR A 99 2.47 -0.39 -18.52
C THR A 99 3.01 -0.21 -17.11
N LEU A 100 3.15 1.05 -16.66
CA LEU A 100 3.67 1.35 -15.34
C LEU A 100 2.69 0.92 -14.23
N LEU A 101 1.39 1.17 -14.42
CA LEU A 101 0.35 0.73 -13.48
C LEU A 101 0.29 -0.81 -13.35
N GLU A 102 0.40 -1.54 -14.47
CA GLU A 102 0.43 -3.01 -14.42
C GLU A 102 1.69 -3.54 -13.72
N LYS A 103 2.85 -2.89 -13.94
CA LYS A 103 4.08 -3.25 -13.21
C LYS A 103 3.98 -3.03 -11.72
N GLU A 104 3.30 -1.97 -11.27
CA GLU A 104 3.11 -1.74 -9.83
C GLU A 104 2.22 -2.81 -9.20
N LYS A 105 1.16 -3.23 -9.89
CA LYS A 105 0.32 -4.37 -9.48
C LYS A 105 1.14 -5.65 -9.32
N GLU A 106 1.96 -5.99 -10.31
CA GLU A 106 2.87 -7.15 -10.22
C GLU A 106 3.86 -7.02 -9.05
N SER A 107 4.39 -5.81 -8.83
CA SER A 107 5.36 -5.57 -7.76
C SER A 107 4.75 -5.70 -6.36
N ILE A 108 3.50 -5.30 -6.18
CA ILE A 108 2.76 -5.49 -4.92
C ILE A 108 2.51 -6.99 -4.70
N ALA A 109 2.09 -7.72 -5.74
CA ALA A 109 1.89 -9.17 -5.65
C ALA A 109 3.17 -9.92 -5.24
N LYS A 110 4.31 -9.60 -5.88
CA LYS A 110 5.62 -10.15 -5.51
C LYS A 110 6.03 -9.81 -4.07
N SER A 111 5.69 -8.61 -3.61
CA SER A 111 5.96 -8.21 -2.23
C SER A 111 5.14 -9.07 -1.25
N ARG A 112 3.86 -9.31 -1.53
CA ARG A 112 2.99 -10.19 -0.73
C ARG A 112 3.49 -11.64 -0.71
N GLU A 113 3.89 -12.18 -1.85
CA GLU A 113 4.49 -13.51 -1.95
C GLU A 113 5.74 -13.63 -1.07
N LYS A 114 6.64 -12.63 -1.13
CA LYS A 114 7.83 -12.60 -0.28
C LYS A 114 7.50 -12.60 1.22
N LEU A 115 6.45 -11.89 1.64
CA LEU A 115 6.01 -11.90 3.04
C LEU A 115 5.45 -13.26 3.43
N GLY A 116 4.67 -13.90 2.55
CA GLY A 116 4.21 -15.28 2.72
C GLY A 116 5.37 -16.25 2.96
N ASN A 117 6.39 -16.20 2.11
CA ASN A 117 7.60 -17.03 2.23
C ASN A 117 8.35 -16.78 3.55
N ILE A 118 8.39 -15.53 4.03
CA ILE A 118 8.97 -15.20 5.33
C ILE A 118 8.19 -15.87 6.47
N ILE A 119 6.85 -15.77 6.45
CA ILE A 119 5.98 -16.34 7.49
C ILE A 119 6.09 -17.87 7.50
N GLU A 120 6.09 -18.49 6.32
CA GLU A 120 6.25 -19.95 6.19
C GLU A 120 7.61 -20.42 6.73
N SER A 121 8.69 -19.73 6.36
CA SER A 121 10.03 -20.03 6.85
C SER A 121 10.15 -19.86 8.37
N LEU A 122 9.58 -18.79 8.93
CA LEU A 122 9.54 -18.60 10.39
C LEU A 122 8.72 -19.69 11.09
N SER A 123 7.56 -20.03 10.54
CA SER A 123 6.69 -21.08 11.09
C SER A 123 7.40 -22.44 11.13
N TYR A 124 8.14 -22.77 10.06
CA TYR A 124 8.93 -24.00 9.99
C TYR A 124 10.08 -24.01 11.00
N ASP A 125 10.91 -22.98 11.03
CA ASP A 125 12.11 -22.96 11.88
C ASP A 125 11.77 -23.00 13.38
N TYR A 126 10.70 -22.31 13.76
CA TYR A 126 10.26 -22.23 15.15
C TYR A 126 9.21 -23.30 15.53
N MET A 127 8.80 -24.14 14.58
CA MET A 127 7.80 -25.19 14.78
C MET A 127 6.49 -24.67 15.40
N VAL A 128 6.03 -23.51 14.91
CA VAL A 128 4.80 -22.83 15.35
C VAL A 128 3.98 -22.39 14.14
N GLN A 129 2.69 -22.15 14.33
CA GLN A 129 1.86 -21.52 13.30
C GLN A 129 1.91 -20.00 13.49
N MET A 130 2.24 -19.26 12.44
CA MET A 130 2.21 -17.82 12.45
C MET A 130 1.19 -17.28 11.45
N ASN A 131 0.38 -16.32 11.86
CA ASN A 131 -0.59 -15.66 10.99
C ASN A 131 -0.56 -14.15 11.18
N ILE A 132 -0.65 -13.42 10.06
CA ILE A 132 -0.71 -11.97 10.10
C ILE A 132 -2.16 -11.51 10.16
N TRP A 133 -2.41 -10.60 11.08
CA TRP A 133 -3.62 -9.79 11.10
C TRP A 133 -3.22 -8.34 10.88
N ASN A 134 -3.89 -7.66 9.94
CA ASN A 134 -3.62 -6.27 9.63
C ASN A 134 -4.94 -5.56 9.32
N LYS A 135 -5.24 -4.51 10.07
CA LYS A 135 -6.46 -3.70 9.89
C LYS A 135 -6.30 -2.37 10.62
N TYR A 136 -6.90 -1.31 10.08
CA TYR A 136 -7.06 -0.01 10.76
C TYR A 136 -5.75 0.57 11.34
N GLY A 137 -4.62 0.51 10.63
CA GLY A 137 -3.35 1.03 11.14
C GLY A 137 -2.62 0.11 12.11
N PHE A 138 -3.08 -1.13 12.30
CA PHE A 138 -2.43 -2.14 13.13
C PHE A 138 -1.93 -3.31 12.27
N ALA A 139 -0.83 -3.91 12.69
CA ALA A 139 -0.32 -5.16 12.14
C ALA A 139 0.23 -6.04 13.26
N ARG A 140 -0.27 -7.26 13.38
CA ARG A 140 0.13 -8.23 14.40
C ARG A 140 0.45 -9.57 13.77
N LEU A 141 1.53 -10.20 14.24
CA LEU A 141 1.86 -11.59 13.95
C LEU A 141 1.38 -12.44 15.12
N TYR A 142 0.25 -13.11 14.94
CA TYR A 142 -0.28 -14.06 15.91
C TYR A 142 0.45 -15.38 15.80
N ILE A 143 0.76 -15.98 16.96
CA ILE A 143 1.53 -17.21 17.04
C ILE A 143 0.74 -18.25 17.81
N LYS A 144 0.65 -19.46 17.25
CA LYS A 144 0.06 -20.63 17.88
C LYS A 144 1.06 -21.76 17.96
N GLN A 145 1.01 -22.50 19.05
CA GLN A 145 1.70 -23.79 19.17
C GLN A 145 0.61 -24.85 19.26
N GLU A 146 0.61 -25.78 18.29
CA GLU A 146 -0.53 -26.69 18.08
C GLU A 146 -1.83 -25.86 17.96
N ASP A 147 -2.84 -26.14 18.78
CA ASP A 147 -4.12 -25.42 18.79
C ASP A 147 -4.17 -24.27 19.82
N LYS A 148 -3.07 -24.00 20.54
CA LYS A 148 -3.04 -22.98 21.61
C LYS A 148 -2.47 -21.67 21.11
N ASP A 149 -3.22 -20.58 21.27
CA ASP A 149 -2.70 -19.22 21.11
C ASP A 149 -1.67 -18.93 22.20
N ILE A 150 -0.42 -18.69 21.82
CA ILE A 150 0.67 -18.40 22.76
C ILE A 150 1.02 -16.92 22.84
N GLY A 151 0.53 -16.10 21.91
CA GLY A 151 0.73 -14.66 21.94
C GLY A 151 0.75 -14.01 20.56
N PHE A 152 1.20 -12.75 20.51
CA PHE A 152 1.44 -12.04 19.26
C PHE A 152 2.59 -11.03 19.35
N LEU A 153 3.20 -10.74 18.21
CA LEU A 153 4.08 -9.57 18.00
C LEU A 153 3.29 -8.43 17.37
N ASP A 154 3.43 -7.22 17.91
CA ASP A 154 3.02 -5.99 17.25
C ASP A 154 4.13 -5.54 16.28
N LEU A 155 3.83 -5.62 14.97
CA LEU A 155 4.77 -5.32 13.89
C LEU A 155 4.94 -3.83 13.64
N ILE A 156 4.07 -2.98 14.20
CA ILE A 156 4.17 -1.53 14.09
C ILE A 156 5.07 -0.99 15.20
N ASN A 157 4.79 -1.41 16.43
CA ASN A 157 5.39 -0.85 17.64
C ASN A 157 6.54 -1.71 18.20
N ASN A 158 6.83 -2.88 17.61
CA ASN A 158 7.91 -3.79 17.99
C ASN A 158 7.87 -4.23 19.47
N TRP A 159 6.68 -4.58 19.96
CA TRP A 159 6.49 -5.21 21.28
C TRP A 159 5.69 -6.50 21.13
N TYR A 160 5.51 -7.25 22.21
CA TYR A 160 4.78 -8.51 22.19
C TYR A 160 3.88 -8.72 23.39
N LYS A 161 2.83 -9.52 23.21
CA LYS A 161 2.00 -10.03 24.31
C LYS A 161 2.08 -11.54 24.34
N THR A 162 2.43 -12.11 25.49
CA THR A 162 2.54 -13.55 25.70
C THR A 162 2.43 -13.90 27.18
N GLU A 163 2.33 -15.20 27.50
CA GLU A 163 2.41 -15.72 28.86
C GLU A 163 3.87 -15.75 29.35
N PRO A 164 4.13 -15.66 30.67
CA PRO A 164 5.50 -15.56 31.21
C PRO A 164 6.46 -16.66 30.73
N GLU A 165 5.98 -17.88 30.58
CA GLU A 165 6.80 -19.03 30.17
C GLU A 165 7.31 -18.92 28.72
N GLN A 166 6.69 -18.06 27.91
CA GLN A 166 6.99 -17.88 26.49
C GLN A 166 7.79 -16.59 26.22
N GLU A 167 8.07 -15.77 27.24
CA GLU A 167 8.74 -14.48 27.06
C GLU A 167 10.07 -14.58 26.31
N THR A 168 10.90 -15.57 26.64
CA THR A 168 12.22 -15.76 26.01
C THR A 168 12.07 -16.00 24.50
N PHE A 169 11.14 -16.87 24.11
CA PHE A 169 10.84 -17.14 22.70
C PHE A 169 10.44 -15.87 21.95
N PHE A 170 9.56 -15.05 22.52
CA PHE A 170 9.14 -13.78 21.89
C PHE A 170 10.25 -12.73 21.85
N LYS A 171 11.11 -12.66 22.88
CA LYS A 171 12.30 -11.78 22.88
C LYS A 171 13.28 -12.16 21.77
N ASP A 172 13.52 -13.45 21.58
CA ASP A 172 14.38 -13.94 20.51
C ASP A 172 13.77 -13.67 19.13
N LEU A 173 12.47 -13.90 18.99
CA LEU A 173 11.75 -13.66 17.73
C LEU A 173 11.80 -12.18 17.32
N LEU A 174 11.68 -11.23 18.26
CA LEU A 174 11.85 -9.80 17.97
C LEU A 174 13.25 -9.45 17.42
N GLN A 175 14.27 -10.26 17.69
CA GLN A 175 15.62 -10.04 17.17
C GLN A 175 15.83 -10.60 15.76
N ASP A 176 14.95 -11.51 15.30
CA ASP A 176 15.05 -12.12 13.97
C ASP A 176 14.94 -11.06 12.85
N ASN A 177 15.87 -11.09 11.90
CA ASN A 177 15.92 -10.15 10.78
C ASN A 177 14.70 -10.24 9.86
N ARG A 178 14.06 -11.41 9.78
CA ARG A 178 12.82 -11.63 9.04
C ARG A 178 11.65 -10.92 9.71
N ILE A 179 11.57 -10.96 11.03
CA ILE A 179 10.58 -10.19 11.80
C ILE A 179 10.81 -8.69 11.63
N LYS A 180 12.07 -8.22 11.70
CA LYS A 180 12.41 -6.82 11.40
C LYS A 180 12.00 -6.42 9.98
N THR A 181 12.11 -7.33 9.01
CA THR A 181 11.66 -7.13 7.63
C THR A 181 10.14 -7.01 7.54
N LEU A 182 9.39 -7.89 8.23
CA LEU A 182 7.94 -7.79 8.34
C LEU A 182 7.52 -6.46 8.99
N SER A 183 8.12 -6.10 10.13
CA SER A 183 7.82 -4.84 10.81
C SER A 183 8.04 -3.64 9.91
N LYS A 184 9.21 -3.55 9.24
CA LYS A 184 9.50 -2.46 8.31
C LYS A 184 8.49 -2.38 7.16
N TYR A 185 8.03 -3.52 6.66
CA TYR A 185 6.99 -3.57 5.64
C TYR A 185 5.68 -2.95 6.16
N PHE A 186 5.17 -3.43 7.30
CA PHE A 186 3.89 -2.95 7.83
C PHE A 186 3.96 -1.50 8.34
N GLN A 187 5.08 -1.07 8.89
CA GLN A 187 5.27 0.34 9.25
C GLN A 187 5.18 1.26 8.02
N LYS A 188 5.77 0.85 6.88
CA LYS A 188 5.61 1.60 5.62
C LYS A 188 4.19 1.51 5.08
N LYS A 189 3.62 0.30 5.06
CA LYS A 189 2.27 0.06 4.59
C LYS A 189 1.26 0.91 5.33
N GLU A 190 1.33 0.95 6.64
CA GLU A 190 0.37 1.67 7.46
C GLU A 190 0.71 3.14 7.66
N GLY A 191 1.76 3.68 7.03
CA GLY A 191 2.09 5.12 7.06
C GLY A 191 2.89 5.60 8.28
N TYR A 192 3.50 4.71 9.07
CA TYR A 192 4.30 5.05 10.26
C TYR A 192 5.79 5.31 9.95
N ALA A 193 6.30 4.81 8.83
CA ALA A 193 7.69 5.03 8.43
C ALA A 193 7.76 6.06 7.30
N ALA A 194 8.83 6.87 7.32
CA ALA A 194 9.11 7.82 6.25
C ALA A 194 9.11 7.11 4.88
N ILE A 195 8.44 7.75 3.92
CA ILE A 195 8.30 7.29 2.54
C ILE A 195 9.50 7.70 1.71
#